data_AF-A0A3M1J2K2-F1
#
_entry.id   AF-A0A3M1J2K2-F1
#
_cell.length_a   1.000
_cell.length_b   1.000
_cell.length_c   1.000
_cell.angle_alpha   90.00
_cell.angle_beta   90.00
_cell.angle_gamma   90.00
#
_symmetry.space_group_name_H-M   'P 1'
#
loop_
_entity.id
_entity.type
_entity.pdbx_description
1 polymer ?
#
loop_
_entity_poly.entity_id
_entity_poly.type
_entity_poly.pdbx_seq_one_letter_code
_entity_poly.pdbx_strand_id
1 'polypeptide(L)'
;PAPNGLPGGYPVLAGRGAVKLADIPGLSAADAVDINTRSHRFDGIERIEPDGTAVFVPESAQILRDELGYDCRRLPPSEAADRAAELIARFREYARRHGVDLG
;
A
#
# COMPACT_ATOMS: atom_id res chain seq x y z
N PRO A 1 4.19 -3.53 -8.48
CA PRO A 1 5.24 -4.41 -7.91
C PRO A 1 6.54 -4.27 -8.71
N ALA A 2 7.68 -4.58 -8.11
CA ALA A 2 8.96 -4.67 -8.81
C ALA A 2 9.04 -5.96 -9.68
N PRO A 3 10.07 -6.15 -10.53
CA PRO A 3 10.25 -7.40 -11.25
C PRO A 3 10.16 -8.63 -10.33
N ASN A 4 9.60 -9.72 -10.85
CA ASN A 4 9.35 -10.97 -10.12
C ASN A 4 8.40 -10.84 -8.91
N GLY A 5 7.58 -9.79 -8.86
CA GLY A 5 6.57 -9.62 -7.80
C GLY A 5 7.14 -9.18 -6.45
N LEU A 6 8.39 -8.69 -6.41
CA LEU A 6 9.01 -8.28 -5.15
C LEU A 6 8.37 -7.01 -4.56
N PRO A 7 8.32 -6.90 -3.21
CA PRO A 7 7.77 -5.73 -2.52
C PRO A 7 8.70 -4.52 -2.68
N GLY A 8 8.12 -3.33 -2.77
CA GLY A 8 8.85 -2.08 -2.90
C GLY A 8 9.47 -1.84 -4.29
N GLY A 9 10.54 -1.05 -4.32
CA GLY A 9 11.28 -0.68 -5.52
C GLY A 9 12.73 -1.14 -5.45
N TYR A 10 13.34 -1.39 -6.62
CA TYR A 10 14.72 -1.83 -6.75
C TYR A 10 15.36 -1.14 -7.96
N PRO A 11 16.67 -0.84 -7.90
CA PRO A 11 17.47 -0.59 -9.10
C PRO A 11 17.40 -1.81 -10.03
N VAL A 12 17.16 -1.57 -11.31
CA VAL A 12 17.04 -2.63 -12.32
C VAL A 12 17.95 -2.36 -13.51
N LEU A 13 18.41 -3.45 -14.12
CA LEU A 13 19.05 -3.44 -15.43
C LEU A 13 18.03 -3.98 -16.44
N ALA A 14 17.63 -3.12 -17.39
CA ALA A 14 16.68 -3.46 -18.44
C ALA A 14 17.39 -3.48 -19.81
N GLY A 15 17.18 -4.55 -20.60
CA GLY A 15 17.75 -4.69 -21.94
C GLY A 15 17.53 -6.07 -22.56
N ARG A 16 17.62 -6.17 -23.89
CA ARG A 16 17.38 -7.41 -24.67
C ARG A 16 16.09 -8.14 -24.29
N GLY A 17 15.02 -7.39 -24.03
CA GLY A 17 13.71 -7.96 -23.65
C GLY A 17 13.65 -8.55 -22.24
N ALA A 18 14.66 -8.32 -21.40
CA ALA A 18 14.70 -8.80 -20.02
C ALA A 18 14.89 -7.63 -19.04
N VAL A 19 14.39 -7.82 -17.83
CA VAL A 19 14.64 -6.94 -16.68
C VAL A 19 15.16 -7.81 -15.55
N LYS A 20 16.31 -7.42 -14.98
CA LYS A 20 16.87 -8.06 -13.79
C LYS A 20 17.15 -7.03 -12.71
N LEU A 21 17.16 -7.46 -11.46
CA LEU A 21 17.64 -6.63 -10.36
C LEU A 21 19.11 -6.28 -10.60
N ALA A 22 19.49 -5.04 -10.33
CA ALA A 22 20.89 -4.65 -10.29
C ALA A 22 21.48 -5.05 -8.94
N ASP A 23 22.73 -5.50 -8.93
CA ASP A 23 23.46 -5.76 -7.68
C ASP A 23 23.72 -4.44 -6.95
N ILE A 24 23.46 -4.40 -5.65
CA ILE A 24 23.76 -3.27 -4.78
C ILE A 24 24.95 -3.66 -3.89
N PRO A 25 26.12 -3.01 -4.03
CA PRO A 25 27.28 -3.33 -3.20
C PRO A 25 26.95 -3.23 -1.71
N GLY A 26 27.24 -4.31 -0.97
CA GLY A 26 27.00 -4.38 0.47
C GLY A 26 25.55 -4.65 0.90
N LEU A 27 24.64 -4.94 -0.04
CA LEU A 27 23.26 -5.26 0.27
C LEU A 27 22.82 -6.51 -0.50
N SER A 28 22.45 -7.58 0.22
CA SER A 28 21.92 -8.78 -0.41
C SER A 28 20.49 -8.56 -0.92
N ALA A 29 20.06 -9.35 -1.90
CA ALA A 29 18.69 -9.29 -2.38
C ALA A 29 17.67 -9.63 -1.27
N ALA A 30 18.00 -10.56 -0.38
CA ALA A 30 17.15 -10.91 0.76
C ALA A 30 17.01 -9.75 1.75
N ASP A 31 18.11 -9.05 2.06
CA ASP A 31 18.08 -7.88 2.95
C ASP A 31 17.30 -6.72 2.31
N ALA A 32 17.42 -6.53 0.99
CA ALA A 32 16.64 -5.52 0.27
C ALA A 32 15.12 -5.83 0.33
N VAL A 33 14.74 -7.12 0.19
CA VAL A 33 13.35 -7.56 0.35
C VAL A 33 12.86 -7.36 1.78
N ASP A 34 13.67 -7.67 2.78
CA ASP A 34 13.32 -7.43 4.20
C ASP A 34 13.11 -5.93 4.48
N ILE A 35 14.02 -5.06 4.00
CA ILE A 35 13.90 -3.60 4.14
C ILE A 35 12.58 -3.11 3.54
N ASN A 36 12.27 -3.53 2.31
CA ASN A 36 11.03 -3.14 1.63
C ASN A 36 9.79 -3.67 2.35
N THR A 37 9.84 -4.93 2.82
CA THR A 37 8.72 -5.56 3.54
C THR A 37 8.44 -4.84 4.87
N ARG A 38 9.47 -4.49 5.63
CA ARG A 38 9.33 -3.73 6.88
C ARG A 38 8.87 -2.29 6.65
N SER A 39 9.09 -1.75 5.46
CA SER A 39 8.72 -0.38 5.12
C SER A 39 7.22 -0.20 4.85
N HIS A 40 6.48 -1.28 4.55
CA HIS A 40 5.01 -1.24 4.36
C HIS A 40 4.27 -0.50 5.49
N ARG A 41 4.77 -0.61 6.73
CA ARG A 41 4.14 0.04 7.89
C ARG A 41 4.11 1.57 7.79
N PHE A 42 5.06 2.17 7.06
CA PHE A 42 5.11 3.61 6.83
C PHE A 42 4.04 4.06 5.81
N ASP A 43 3.55 3.13 4.99
CA ASP A 43 2.38 3.31 4.12
C ASP A 43 1.08 2.85 4.82
N GLY A 44 1.12 2.63 6.14
CA GLY A 44 -0.03 2.16 6.91
C GLY A 44 -0.39 0.69 6.68
N ILE A 45 0.46 -0.11 6.06
CA ILE A 45 0.25 -1.54 5.81
C ILE A 45 1.11 -2.37 6.79
N GLU A 46 0.47 -3.11 7.68
CA GLU A 46 1.15 -4.02 8.62
C GLU A 46 1.75 -5.22 7.90
N ARG A 47 0.98 -5.82 6.97
CA ARG A 47 1.44 -6.93 6.13
C ARG A 47 0.57 -7.07 4.88
N ILE A 48 1.11 -7.76 3.88
CA ILE A 48 0.37 -8.27 2.73
C ILE A 48 0.31 -9.79 2.86
N GLU A 49 -0.89 -10.36 2.80
CA GLU A 49 -1.10 -11.79 2.89
C GLU A 49 -0.83 -12.50 1.55
N PRO A 50 -0.65 -13.84 1.53
CA PRO A 50 -0.30 -14.57 0.30
C PRO A 50 -1.31 -14.42 -0.85
N ASP A 51 -2.56 -14.11 -0.54
CA ASP A 51 -3.64 -13.84 -1.51
C ASP A 51 -3.66 -12.38 -2.01
N GLY A 52 -2.73 -11.55 -1.55
CA GLY A 52 -2.65 -10.13 -1.85
C GLY A 52 -3.49 -9.25 -0.93
N THR A 53 -4.17 -9.79 0.09
CA THR A 53 -4.94 -9.00 1.04
C THR A 53 -4.01 -8.07 1.83
N ALA A 54 -4.24 -6.77 1.73
CA ALA A 54 -3.55 -5.79 2.54
C ALA A 54 -4.19 -5.73 3.94
N VAL A 55 -3.36 -5.87 4.96
CA VAL A 55 -3.77 -5.71 6.35
C VAL A 55 -3.15 -4.42 6.85
N PHE A 56 -3.99 -3.42 7.13
CA PHE A 56 -3.52 -2.09 7.52
C PHE A 56 -2.86 -2.08 8.91
N VAL A 57 -2.31 -0.97 9.38
CA VAL A 57 -1.89 -0.84 10.78
C VAL A 57 -3.15 -0.55 11.62
N PRO A 58 -3.34 -1.16 12.82
CA PRO A 58 -4.54 -0.93 13.63
C PRO A 58 -4.81 0.56 13.89
N GLU A 59 -3.75 1.32 14.18
CA GLU A 59 -3.81 2.76 14.42
C GLU A 59 -4.29 3.53 13.18
N SER A 60 -3.71 3.28 12.00
CA SER A 60 -4.14 3.91 10.75
C SER A 60 -5.60 3.60 10.42
N ALA A 61 -6.03 2.35 10.59
CA ALA A 61 -7.43 1.96 10.39
C ALA A 61 -8.37 2.62 11.41
N GLN A 62 -7.91 2.84 12.64
CA GLN A 62 -8.68 3.52 13.68
C GLN A 62 -8.89 4.99 13.34
N ILE A 63 -7.84 5.69 12.90
CA ILE A 63 -7.95 7.09 12.46
C ILE A 63 -8.96 7.23 11.32
N LEU A 64 -8.92 6.35 10.31
CA LEU A 64 -9.89 6.39 9.20
C LEU A 64 -11.33 6.11 9.67
N ARG A 65 -11.52 5.23 10.67
CA ARG A 65 -12.83 5.03 11.30
C ARG A 65 -13.31 6.27 12.03
N ASP A 66 -12.47 6.87 12.86
CA ASP A 66 -12.88 7.97 13.74
C ASP A 66 -13.12 9.26 12.94
N GLU A 67 -12.26 9.56 11.98
CA GLU A 67 -12.36 10.79 11.18
C GLU A 67 -13.37 10.66 10.04
N LEU A 68 -13.33 9.55 9.29
CA LEU A 68 -14.12 9.39 8.06
C LEU A 68 -15.31 8.45 8.22
N GLY A 69 -15.44 7.74 9.34
CA GLY A 69 -16.39 6.64 9.47
C GLY A 69 -16.06 5.47 8.53
N TYR A 70 -14.80 5.30 8.13
CA TYR A 70 -14.38 4.28 7.18
C TYR A 70 -13.73 3.09 7.91
N ASP A 71 -14.48 1.99 8.04
CA ASP A 71 -13.99 0.77 8.67
C ASP A 71 -13.45 -0.24 7.65
N CYS A 72 -12.13 -0.20 7.45
CA CYS A 72 -11.41 -1.16 6.64
C CYS A 72 -10.10 -1.56 7.32
N ARG A 73 -10.11 -2.70 8.00
CA ARG A 73 -8.89 -3.28 8.60
C ARG A 73 -8.13 -4.19 7.64
N ARG A 74 -8.86 -4.81 6.70
CA ARG A 74 -8.37 -5.78 5.71
C ARG A 74 -8.97 -5.42 4.35
N LEU A 75 -8.13 -5.44 3.33
CA LEU A 75 -8.51 -5.09 1.96
C LEU A 75 -8.06 -6.21 1.00
N PRO A 76 -8.93 -7.18 0.70
CA PRO A 76 -8.65 -8.14 -0.36
C PRO A 76 -8.66 -7.43 -1.72
N PRO A 77 -7.84 -7.85 -2.70
CA PRO A 77 -7.78 -7.21 -4.01
C PRO A 77 -9.13 -7.15 -4.74
N SER A 78 -10.01 -8.15 -4.52
CA SER A 78 -11.34 -8.21 -5.11
C SER A 78 -12.29 -7.10 -4.64
N GLU A 79 -12.07 -6.53 -3.45
CA GLU A 79 -12.90 -5.44 -2.90
C GLU A 79 -12.31 -4.05 -3.16
N ALA A 80 -11.13 -3.95 -3.76
CA ALA A 80 -10.37 -2.71 -3.87
C ALA A 80 -11.17 -1.57 -4.54
N ALA A 81 -11.93 -1.88 -5.59
CA ALA A 81 -12.74 -0.89 -6.30
C ALA A 81 -13.90 -0.36 -5.44
N ASP A 82 -14.66 -1.24 -4.81
CA ASP A 82 -15.81 -0.88 -3.97
C ASP A 82 -15.36 -0.09 -2.73
N ARG A 83 -14.25 -0.52 -2.13
CA ARG A 83 -13.63 0.14 -0.98
C ARG A 83 -13.07 1.51 -1.32
N ALA A 84 -12.52 1.69 -2.52
CA ALA A 84 -12.10 3.01 -3.00
C ALA A 84 -13.30 3.94 -3.20
N ALA A 85 -14.40 3.45 -3.78
CA ALA A 85 -15.61 4.24 -3.96
C ALA A 85 -16.22 4.67 -2.61
N GLU A 86 -16.28 3.76 -1.63
CA GLU A 86 -16.70 4.08 -0.26
C GLU A 86 -15.81 5.16 0.36
N LEU A 87 -14.49 4.99 0.30
CA LEU A 87 -13.52 5.93 0.86
C LEU A 87 -13.66 7.33 0.25
N ILE A 88 -13.82 7.44 -1.07
CA ILE A 88 -14.06 8.71 -1.77
C ILE A 88 -15.35 9.38 -1.27
N ALA A 89 -16.44 8.62 -1.14
CA ALA A 89 -17.71 9.15 -0.66
C ALA A 89 -17.61 9.69 0.78
N ARG A 90 -16.95 8.94 1.67
CA ARG A 90 -16.71 9.34 3.07
C ARG A 90 -15.80 10.56 3.17
N PHE A 91 -14.73 10.61 2.37
CA PHE A 91 -13.83 11.76 2.34
C PHE A 91 -14.54 13.03 1.84
N ARG A 92 -15.39 12.93 0.82
CA ARG A 92 -16.23 14.07 0.37
C ARG A 92 -17.19 14.56 1.44
N GLU A 93 -17.76 13.65 2.22
CA GLU A 93 -18.61 14.03 3.34
C GLU A 93 -17.82 14.73 4.45
N TYR A 94 -16.67 14.18 4.82
CA TYR A 94 -15.74 14.80 5.76
C TYR A 94 -15.35 16.22 5.31
N ALA A 95 -14.92 16.38 4.05
CA ALA A 95 -14.57 17.68 3.49
C ALA A 95 -15.71 18.70 3.61
N ARG A 96 -16.94 18.31 3.24
CA ARG A 96 -18.14 19.17 3.42
C ARG A 96 -18.37 19.58 4.87
N ARG A 97 -18.23 18.65 5.83
CA ARG A 97 -18.39 18.95 7.27
C ARG A 97 -17.38 20.01 7.74
N HIS A 98 -16.21 20.07 7.11
CA HIS A 98 -15.16 21.04 7.40
C HIS A 98 -15.13 22.24 6.43
N GLY A 99 -16.17 22.44 5.61
CA GLY A 99 -16.28 23.58 4.71
C GLY A 99 -15.33 23.57 3.51
N VAL A 100 -14.78 22.40 3.17
CA VAL A 100 -13.93 22.21 1.98
C VAL A 100 -14.78 21.68 0.84
N ASP A 101 -14.76 22.38 -0.29
CA ASP A 101 -15.35 21.93 -1.56
C ASP A 101 -14.31 21.18 -2.39
N LEU A 102 -14.65 19.98 -2.84
CA LEU A 102 -13.76 19.11 -3.61
C LEU A 102 -14.12 19.00 -5.10
N GLY A 103 -15.17 19.71 -5.55
CA GLY A 103 -15.66 19.64 -6.93
C GLY A 103 -16.52 18.43 -7.23
#